data_AF-A0A2T6E6C7-F1
#
_entry.id   AF-A0A2T6E6C7-F1
#
_cell.length_a   1.000
_cell.length_b   1.000
_cell.length_c   1.000
_cell.angle_alpha   90.00
_cell.angle_beta   90.00
_cell.angle_gamma   90.00
#
_symmetry.space_group_name_H-M   'P 1'
#
loop_
_entity.id
_entity.type
_entity.pdbx_description
1 polymer ?
#
loop_
_entity_poly.entity_id
_entity_poly.type
_entity_poly.pdbx_seq_one_letter_code
_entity_poly.pdbx_strand_id
1 'polypeptide(L)'
;MSNTANKLDPIINTSTLEHLLSYQNSDVLHKFLDEWDISLFEAKDIFDETKKFLWLAGKCKEECFHLEISESLLIIDKMWHAFILFTEEYGEFCETYFGAMLHHLPFSKENLKNQLIEMNKKGLDQDQAKAEHMQRQLEYVHQYLGFDTVKKWYIEYANRYSPQELNRIQKPAFQDINGNLGRPLTMEEVKGLGANEVIKLISLNAPIKCGWCGTNCGSYSSCNSDSSTQPSNPSCGAS
;
A
#
# COMPACT_ATOMS: atom_id res chain seq x y z
N MET A 1 26.71 10.56 24.84
CA MET A 1 26.20 9.24 25.26
C MET A 1 24.79 9.14 24.71
N SER A 2 24.63 8.60 23.50
CA SER A 2 23.31 8.39 22.90
C SER A 2 22.88 6.98 23.26
N ASN A 3 21.72 6.88 23.88
CA ASN A 3 21.16 5.68 24.46
C ASN A 3 20.59 4.80 23.33
N THR A 4 21.44 4.00 22.68
CA THR A 4 20.97 2.90 21.82
C THR A 4 20.47 1.78 22.72
N ALA A 5 19.25 1.95 23.23
CA ALA A 5 18.49 0.80 23.68
C ALA A 5 18.40 -0.16 22.48
N ASN A 6 19.04 -1.33 22.62
CA ASN A 6 18.80 -2.48 21.77
C ASN A 6 17.31 -2.82 21.86
N LYS A 7 16.50 -2.16 21.03
CA LYS A 7 15.14 -2.59 20.77
C LYS A 7 15.31 -3.85 19.93
N LEU A 8 15.33 -5.01 20.60
CA LEU A 8 15.30 -6.30 19.92
C LEU A 8 14.12 -6.22 18.94
N ASP A 9 14.39 -6.47 17.66
CA ASP A 9 13.32 -6.56 16.68
C ASP A 9 12.30 -7.60 17.18
N PRO A 10 10.99 -7.30 17.14
CA PRO A 10 9.99 -8.23 17.61
C PRO A 10 10.14 -9.55 16.85
N ILE A 11 10.09 -10.66 17.59
CA ILE A 11 10.22 -12.01 17.03
C ILE A 11 9.00 -12.24 16.15
N ILE A 12 9.24 -12.40 14.84
CA ILE A 12 8.20 -12.81 13.89
C ILE A 12 8.00 -14.32 14.02
N ASN A 13 6.75 -14.74 14.09
CA ASN A 13 6.32 -16.13 14.04
C ASN A 13 5.31 -16.30 12.90
N THR A 14 5.82 -16.67 11.74
CA THR A 14 5.03 -16.80 10.51
C THR A 14 4.21 -18.07 10.54
N SER A 15 2.89 -17.91 10.49
CA SER A 15 1.92 -19.00 10.36
C SER A 15 2.07 -19.80 9.05
N THR A 16 1.24 -20.83 8.86
CA THR A 16 1.25 -21.62 7.63
C THR A 16 0.76 -20.79 6.43
N LEU A 17 1.32 -21.06 5.25
CA LEU A 17 0.92 -20.35 4.03
C LEU A 17 -0.57 -20.52 3.73
N GLU A 18 -1.11 -21.73 3.92
CA GLU A 18 -2.53 -22.02 3.73
C GLU A 18 -3.43 -21.16 4.64
N HIS A 19 -3.06 -21.02 5.91
CA HIS A 19 -3.82 -20.22 6.86
C HIS A 19 -3.80 -18.73 6.47
N LEU A 20 -2.63 -18.20 6.11
CA LEU A 20 -2.50 -16.81 5.66
C LEU A 20 -3.30 -16.56 4.37
N LEU A 21 -3.24 -17.48 3.40
CA LEU A 21 -3.99 -17.35 2.14
C LEU A 21 -5.51 -17.39 2.32
N SER A 22 -6.01 -17.95 3.42
CA SER A 22 -7.44 -17.93 3.73
C SER A 22 -7.98 -16.53 4.06
N TYR A 23 -7.12 -15.57 4.40
CA TYR A 23 -7.53 -14.19 4.68
C TYR A 23 -8.20 -13.53 3.47
N GLN A 24 -9.33 -12.86 3.72
CA GLN A 24 -10.09 -12.13 2.71
C GLN A 24 -10.42 -10.73 3.24
N ASN A 25 -10.35 -9.75 2.35
CA ASN A 25 -10.80 -8.39 2.64
C ASN A 25 -11.31 -7.75 1.34
N SER A 26 -12.63 -7.57 1.22
CA SER A 26 -13.24 -6.98 0.02
C SER A 26 -12.92 -5.50 -0.13
N ASP A 27 -12.73 -4.79 0.97
CA ASP A 27 -12.53 -3.34 0.95
C ASP A 27 -11.16 -2.99 0.40
N VAL A 28 -10.13 -3.80 0.69
CA VAL A 28 -8.81 -3.73 0.04
C VAL A 28 -8.95 -3.88 -1.47
N LEU A 29 -9.74 -4.86 -1.93
CA LEU A 29 -9.95 -5.09 -3.36
C LEU A 29 -10.70 -3.93 -4.02
N HIS A 30 -11.73 -3.38 -3.36
CA HIS A 30 -12.48 -2.23 -3.86
C HIS A 30 -11.59 -0.99 -3.97
N LYS A 31 -10.81 -0.71 -2.91
CA LYS A 31 -9.82 0.37 -2.92
C LYS A 31 -8.80 0.22 -4.04
N PHE A 32 -8.32 -1.00 -4.26
CA PHE A 32 -7.39 -1.27 -5.36
C PHE A 32 -8.04 -1.06 -6.73
N LEU A 33 -9.29 -1.48 -6.91
CA LEU A 33 -10.05 -1.26 -8.14
C LEU A 33 -10.41 0.21 -8.37
N ASP A 34 -10.50 1.04 -7.34
CA ASP A 34 -10.68 2.49 -7.49
C ASP A 34 -9.42 3.16 -8.06
N GLU A 35 -8.24 2.58 -7.80
CA GLU A 35 -6.94 3.12 -8.21
C GLU A 35 -6.45 2.56 -9.55
N TRP A 36 -6.85 1.34 -9.92
CA TRP A 36 -6.31 0.61 -11.07
C TRP A 36 -7.44 0.12 -11.99
N ASP A 37 -7.27 0.32 -13.30
CA ASP A 37 -8.19 -0.17 -14.33
C ASP A 37 -7.90 -1.61 -14.71
N ILE A 38 -8.28 -2.51 -13.80
CA ILE A 38 -8.16 -3.97 -13.94
C ILE A 38 -9.46 -4.66 -13.56
N SER A 39 -9.58 -5.93 -13.90
CA SER A 39 -10.74 -6.73 -13.49
C SER A 39 -10.68 -7.12 -12.01
N LEU A 40 -11.84 -7.40 -11.41
CA LEU A 40 -11.91 -7.99 -10.06
C LEU A 40 -11.16 -9.33 -9.96
N PHE A 41 -11.13 -10.10 -11.05
CA PHE A 41 -10.37 -11.35 -11.09
C PHE A 41 -8.87 -11.10 -10.94
N GLU A 42 -8.33 -10.13 -11.68
CA GLU A 42 -6.92 -9.72 -11.56
C GLU A 42 -6.63 -9.15 -10.16
N ALA A 43 -7.50 -8.31 -9.61
CA ALA A 43 -7.31 -7.76 -8.27
C ALA A 43 -7.23 -8.85 -7.19
N LYS A 44 -8.10 -9.87 -7.26
CA LYS A 44 -8.06 -11.04 -6.35
C LYS A 44 -6.78 -11.83 -6.52
N ASP A 45 -6.38 -12.09 -7.77
CA ASP A 45 -5.16 -12.81 -8.08
C ASP A 45 -3.91 -12.08 -7.55
N ILE A 46 -3.84 -10.76 -7.75
CA ILE A 46 -2.79 -9.90 -7.19
C ILE A 46 -2.80 -9.95 -5.67
N PHE A 47 -3.97 -9.89 -5.03
CA PHE A 47 -4.05 -9.93 -3.57
C PHE A 47 -3.59 -11.27 -2.98
N ASP A 48 -3.91 -12.39 -3.65
CA ASP A 48 -3.39 -13.70 -3.28
C ASP A 48 -1.86 -13.78 -3.44
N GLU A 49 -1.30 -13.24 -4.53
CA GLU A 49 0.16 -13.15 -4.70
C GLU A 49 0.82 -12.20 -3.68
N THR A 50 0.17 -11.10 -3.31
CA THR A 50 0.63 -10.20 -2.24
C THR A 50 0.69 -10.95 -0.92
N LYS A 51 -0.34 -11.72 -0.56
CA LYS A 51 -0.33 -12.57 0.64
C LYS A 51 0.83 -13.57 0.63
N LYS A 52 1.12 -14.23 -0.50
CA LYS A 52 2.30 -15.10 -0.64
C LYS A 52 3.62 -14.33 -0.43
N PHE A 53 3.72 -13.12 -0.99
CA PHE A 53 4.89 -12.26 -0.81
C PHE A 53 5.08 -11.87 0.67
N LEU A 54 4.01 -11.48 1.37
CA LEU A 54 4.05 -11.14 2.80
C LEU A 54 4.43 -12.35 3.65
N TRP A 55 3.90 -13.53 3.33
CA TRP A 55 4.29 -14.78 3.97
C TRP A 55 5.80 -15.03 3.81
N LEU A 56 6.32 -14.88 2.58
CA LEU A 56 7.73 -15.06 2.29
C LEU A 56 8.60 -14.02 3.01
N ALA A 57 8.15 -12.76 3.10
CA ALA A 57 8.82 -11.72 3.86
C ALA A 57 8.90 -12.04 5.38
N GLY A 58 7.85 -12.68 5.94
CA GLY A 58 7.88 -13.23 7.30
C GLY A 58 8.96 -14.30 7.46
N LYS A 59 9.05 -15.25 6.53
CA LYS A 59 10.12 -16.28 6.52
C LYS A 59 11.51 -15.71 6.37
N CYS A 60 11.67 -14.71 5.51
CA CYS A 60 12.94 -14.01 5.36
C CYS A 60 13.43 -13.39 6.68
N LYS A 61 12.53 -12.87 7.51
CA LYS A 61 12.89 -12.38 8.85
C LYS A 61 13.32 -13.49 9.81
N GLU A 62 12.68 -14.66 9.75
CA GLU A 62 13.09 -15.84 10.55
C GLU A 62 14.47 -16.37 10.14
N GLU A 63 14.79 -16.30 8.86
CA GLU A 63 15.99 -16.91 8.26
C GLU A 63 17.11 -15.91 7.94
N CYS A 64 16.96 -14.65 8.36
CA CYS A 64 17.90 -13.56 8.07
C CYS A 64 18.19 -13.38 6.55
N PHE A 65 17.18 -13.62 5.72
CA PHE A 65 17.24 -13.41 4.27
C PHE A 65 16.72 -12.01 3.90
N HIS A 66 17.29 -11.39 2.86
CA HIS A 66 16.83 -10.09 2.36
C HIS A 66 16.04 -10.24 1.06
N LEU A 67 14.72 -10.07 1.17
CA LEU A 67 13.79 -10.02 0.04
C LEU A 67 13.65 -8.57 -0.44
N GLU A 68 13.80 -8.37 -1.75
CA GLU A 68 13.73 -7.06 -2.40
C GLU A 68 12.55 -7.00 -3.38
N ILE A 69 11.83 -5.88 -3.33
CA ILE A 69 10.82 -5.53 -4.33
C ILE A 69 11.52 -4.94 -5.54
N SER A 70 11.73 -5.77 -6.56
CA SER A 70 12.21 -5.32 -7.88
C SER A 70 11.07 -4.81 -8.76
N GLU A 71 11.40 -4.25 -9.93
CA GLU A 71 10.41 -3.76 -10.91
C GLU A 71 9.34 -4.80 -11.27
N SER A 72 9.72 -6.09 -11.30
CA SER A 72 8.80 -7.19 -11.59
C SER A 72 7.69 -7.38 -10.55
N LEU A 73 7.90 -6.89 -9.31
CA LEU A 73 7.00 -7.04 -8.18
C LEU A 73 6.18 -5.77 -7.90
N LEU A 74 6.22 -4.76 -8.79
CA LEU A 74 5.58 -3.47 -8.53
C LEU A 74 4.08 -3.57 -8.26
N ILE A 75 3.34 -4.43 -8.98
CA ILE A 75 1.89 -4.57 -8.73
C ILE A 75 1.60 -5.17 -7.33
N ILE A 76 2.45 -6.10 -6.88
CA ILE A 76 2.36 -6.70 -5.55
C ILE A 76 2.62 -5.62 -4.49
N ASP A 77 3.61 -4.77 -4.72
CA ASP A 77 3.91 -3.62 -3.89
C ASP A 77 2.76 -2.60 -3.86
N LYS A 78 2.11 -2.32 -4.99
CA LYS A 78 0.92 -1.45 -5.03
C LYS A 78 -0.25 -2.01 -4.25
N MET A 79 -0.51 -3.31 -4.35
CA MET A 79 -1.55 -3.97 -3.56
C MET A 79 -1.21 -3.97 -2.07
N TRP A 80 0.06 -4.17 -1.70
CA TRP A 80 0.49 -4.06 -0.31
C TRP A 80 0.31 -2.65 0.24
N HIS A 81 0.64 -1.61 -0.54
CA HIS A 81 0.34 -0.23 -0.18
C HIS A 81 -1.15 0.00 0.05
N ALA A 82 -2.02 -0.49 -0.83
CA ALA A 82 -3.47 -0.40 -0.63
C ALA A 82 -3.91 -1.10 0.65
N PHE A 83 -3.35 -2.28 0.96
CA PHE A 83 -3.68 -3.04 2.16
C PHE A 83 -3.24 -2.32 3.46
N ILE A 84 -2.04 -1.74 3.50
CA ILE A 84 -1.53 -1.02 4.68
C ILE A 84 -2.44 0.15 5.10
N LEU A 85 -3.15 0.77 4.16
CA LEU A 85 -4.06 1.89 4.46
C LEU A 85 -5.28 1.46 5.28
N PHE A 86 -5.61 0.17 5.30
CA PHE A 86 -6.59 -0.43 6.21
C PHE A 86 -5.88 -0.75 7.52
N THR A 87 -5.48 0.29 8.26
CA THR A 87 -4.47 0.17 9.32
C THR A 87 -4.90 -0.73 10.48
N GLU A 88 -6.19 -0.80 10.79
CA GLU A 88 -6.74 -1.66 11.83
C GLU A 88 -6.68 -3.12 11.36
N GLU A 89 -7.26 -3.42 10.20
CA GLU A 89 -7.30 -4.76 9.61
C GLU A 89 -5.91 -5.29 9.25
N TYR A 90 -5.01 -4.43 8.78
CA TYR A 90 -3.61 -4.78 8.51
C TYR A 90 -2.85 -5.06 9.80
N GLY A 91 -3.13 -4.32 10.87
CA GLY A 91 -2.58 -4.57 12.20
C GLY A 91 -3.01 -5.94 12.73
N GLU A 92 -4.32 -6.23 12.67
CA GLU A 92 -4.88 -7.53 13.07
C GLU A 92 -4.35 -8.68 12.21
N PHE A 93 -4.24 -8.48 10.90
CA PHE A 93 -3.61 -9.42 9.98
C PHE A 93 -2.18 -9.73 10.42
N CYS A 94 -1.38 -8.69 10.69
CA CYS A 94 0.01 -8.88 11.09
C CYS A 94 0.14 -9.62 12.43
N GLU A 95 -0.66 -9.23 13.42
CA GLU A 95 -0.68 -9.91 14.72
C GLU A 95 -1.08 -11.39 14.57
N THR A 96 -2.12 -11.67 13.78
CA THR A 96 -2.65 -13.02 13.58
C THR A 96 -1.65 -13.95 12.87
N TYR A 97 -1.00 -13.47 11.81
CA TYR A 97 -0.22 -14.33 10.92
C TYR A 97 1.29 -14.26 11.15
N PHE A 98 1.79 -13.21 11.81
CA PHE A 98 3.21 -13.00 12.10
C PHE A 98 3.52 -12.79 13.59
N GLY A 99 2.51 -12.54 14.44
CA GLY A 99 2.70 -12.21 15.86
C GLY A 99 3.33 -10.83 16.12
N ALA A 100 3.53 -10.04 15.06
CA ALA A 100 3.99 -8.66 15.14
C ALA A 100 3.78 -7.94 13.80
N MET A 101 3.89 -6.61 13.82
CA MET A 101 3.79 -5.77 12.62
C MET A 101 4.87 -6.13 11.58
N LEU A 102 4.44 -6.50 10.37
CA LEU A 102 5.32 -6.61 9.22
C LEU A 102 5.44 -5.24 8.56
N HIS A 103 6.53 -4.52 8.86
CA HIS A 103 6.76 -3.19 8.32
C HIS A 103 7.15 -3.21 6.84
N HIS A 104 6.48 -2.38 6.05
CA HIS A 104 6.96 -1.97 4.74
C HIS A 104 8.02 -0.88 4.92
N LEU A 105 9.24 -1.14 4.48
CA LEU A 105 10.38 -0.23 4.64
C LEU A 105 10.85 0.26 3.27
N PRO A 106 10.44 1.48 2.84
CA PRO A 106 10.86 2.01 1.56
C PRO A 106 12.36 2.25 1.52
N PHE A 107 12.97 2.00 0.36
CA PHE A 107 14.39 2.21 0.18
C PHE A 107 14.71 3.72 0.15
N SER A 108 15.44 4.20 1.16
CA SER A 108 15.79 5.62 1.26
C SER A 108 17.03 5.97 0.44
N LYS A 109 17.19 7.25 0.08
CA LYS A 109 18.43 7.75 -0.55
C LYS A 109 19.66 7.53 0.33
N GLU A 110 19.47 7.55 1.64
CA GLU A 110 20.54 7.27 2.61
C GLU A 110 20.94 5.79 2.59
N ASN A 111 19.96 4.87 2.48
CA ASN A 111 20.22 3.44 2.32
C ASN A 111 21.05 3.19 1.05
N LEU A 112 20.68 3.85 -0.06
CA LEU A 112 21.44 3.77 -1.32
C LEU A 112 22.89 4.23 -1.14
N LYS A 113 23.08 5.40 -0.53
CA LYS A 113 24.42 5.97 -0.29
C LYS A 113 25.27 5.05 0.58
N ASN A 114 24.71 4.51 1.65
CA ASN A 114 25.42 3.62 2.57
C ASN A 114 25.80 2.29 1.89
N GLN A 115 24.89 1.71 1.10
CA GLN A 115 25.20 0.53 0.30
C GLN A 115 26.33 0.79 -0.70
N LEU A 116 26.30 1.90 -1.44
CA LEU A 116 27.35 2.27 -2.39
C LEU A 116 28.72 2.44 -1.70
N ILE A 117 28.76 3.03 -0.50
CA ILE A 117 30.00 3.16 0.29
C ILE A 117 30.53 1.78 0.69
N GLU A 118 29.70 0.90 1.23
CA GLU A 118 30.11 -0.43 1.67
C GLU A 118 30.56 -1.32 0.50
N MET A 119 29.90 -1.23 -0.65
CA MET A 119 30.28 -1.94 -1.86
C MET A 119 31.63 -1.46 -2.40
N ASN A 120 31.85 -0.15 -2.47
CA ASN A 120 33.13 0.42 -2.90
C ASN A 120 34.28 -0.02 -1.99
N LYS A 121 34.07 -0.10 -0.67
CA LYS A 121 35.08 -0.61 0.28
C LYS A 121 35.43 -2.07 0.03
N LYS A 122 34.48 -2.89 -0.42
CA LYS A 122 34.68 -4.33 -0.66
C LYS A 122 35.22 -4.63 -2.06
N GLY A 123 35.35 -3.63 -2.94
CA GLY A 123 35.81 -3.82 -4.32
C GLY A 123 34.93 -4.76 -5.14
N LEU A 124 33.62 -4.84 -4.80
CA LEU A 124 32.68 -5.75 -5.44
C LEU A 124 32.24 -5.21 -6.80
N ASP A 125 32.18 -6.09 -7.79
CA ASP A 125 31.49 -5.84 -9.05
C ASP A 125 29.99 -5.72 -8.77
N GLN A 126 29.43 -4.54 -9.08
CA GLN A 126 28.04 -4.20 -8.79
C GLN A 126 27.07 -5.08 -9.57
N ASP A 127 27.39 -5.40 -10.82
CA ASP A 127 26.50 -6.15 -11.70
C ASP A 127 26.49 -7.62 -11.28
N GLN A 128 27.67 -8.16 -10.92
CA GLN A 128 27.75 -9.51 -10.36
C GLN A 128 27.01 -9.63 -9.03
N ALA A 129 27.22 -8.70 -8.08
CA ALA A 129 26.57 -8.75 -6.78
C ALA A 129 25.03 -8.65 -6.88
N LYS A 130 24.52 -7.83 -7.80
CA LYS A 130 23.09 -7.75 -8.11
C LYS A 130 22.56 -9.04 -8.72
N ALA A 131 23.28 -9.63 -9.68
CA ALA A 131 22.89 -10.89 -10.30
C ALA A 131 22.86 -12.04 -9.28
N GLU A 132 23.85 -12.13 -8.39
CA GLU A 132 23.91 -13.13 -7.31
C GLU A 132 22.78 -12.94 -6.28
N HIS A 133 22.45 -11.71 -5.92
CA HIS A 133 21.31 -11.45 -5.04
C HIS A 133 19.98 -11.82 -5.70
N MET A 134 19.78 -11.41 -6.95
CA MET A 134 18.59 -11.78 -7.72
C MET A 134 18.47 -13.30 -7.85
N GLN A 135 19.57 -14.01 -8.16
CA GLN A 135 19.58 -15.46 -8.24
C GLN A 135 19.12 -16.10 -6.93
N ARG A 136 19.69 -15.70 -5.79
CA ARG A 136 19.30 -16.21 -4.48
C ARG A 136 17.83 -15.93 -4.16
N GLN A 137 17.33 -14.76 -4.53
CA GLN A 137 15.92 -14.42 -4.37
C GLN A 137 15.00 -15.34 -5.19
N LEU A 138 15.33 -15.59 -6.46
CA LEU A 138 14.57 -16.50 -7.31
C LEU A 138 14.59 -17.93 -6.78
N GLU A 139 15.75 -18.40 -6.31
CA GLU A 139 15.90 -19.71 -5.67
C GLU A 139 15.05 -19.81 -4.39
N TYR A 140 15.00 -18.74 -3.59
CA TYR A 140 14.20 -18.69 -2.36
C TYR A 140 12.69 -18.72 -2.65
N VAL A 141 12.24 -17.93 -3.62
CA VAL A 141 10.84 -17.96 -4.10
C VAL A 141 10.50 -19.35 -4.64
N HIS A 142 11.40 -19.95 -5.42
CA HIS A 142 11.21 -21.29 -5.95
C HIS A 142 11.09 -22.35 -4.85
N GLN A 143 11.97 -22.31 -3.85
CA GLN A 143 12.00 -23.25 -2.74
C GLN A 143 10.67 -23.26 -1.98
N TYR A 144 10.10 -22.09 -1.72
CA TYR A 144 8.92 -21.97 -0.86
C TYR A 144 7.59 -21.92 -1.60
N LEU A 145 7.55 -21.33 -2.80
CA LEU A 145 6.32 -21.04 -3.54
C LEU A 145 6.26 -21.73 -4.91
N GLY A 146 7.32 -22.45 -5.30
CA GLY A 146 7.37 -23.22 -6.53
C GLY A 146 7.68 -22.39 -7.79
N PHE A 147 7.98 -23.09 -8.88
CA PHE A 147 8.49 -22.47 -10.10
C PHE A 147 7.40 -21.69 -10.86
N ASP A 148 6.14 -22.07 -10.70
CA ASP A 148 5.02 -21.32 -11.29
C ASP A 148 4.92 -19.91 -10.70
N THR A 149 5.15 -19.75 -9.40
CA THR A 149 5.21 -18.44 -8.75
C THR A 149 6.38 -17.61 -9.28
N VAL A 150 7.55 -18.22 -9.49
CA VAL A 150 8.70 -17.53 -10.10
C VAL A 150 8.36 -17.00 -11.49
N LYS A 151 7.78 -17.82 -12.37
CA LYS A 151 7.35 -17.37 -13.71
C LYS A 151 6.30 -16.26 -13.61
N LYS A 152 5.33 -16.41 -12.72
CA LYS A 152 4.24 -15.45 -12.56
C LYS A 152 4.79 -14.09 -12.13
N TRP A 153 5.61 -14.04 -11.09
CA TRP A 153 6.13 -12.79 -10.56
C TRP A 153 7.16 -12.14 -11.49
N TYR A 154 8.13 -12.91 -11.97
CA TYR A 154 9.31 -12.34 -12.64
C TYR A 154 9.21 -12.31 -14.17
N ILE A 155 8.19 -12.94 -14.76
CA ILE A 155 7.95 -12.92 -16.21
C ILE A 155 6.55 -12.37 -16.49
N GLU A 156 5.49 -12.98 -15.99
CA GLU A 156 4.12 -12.55 -16.33
C GLU A 156 3.83 -11.15 -15.80
N TYR A 157 3.95 -10.93 -14.49
CA TYR A 157 3.68 -9.65 -13.85
C TYR A 157 4.68 -8.58 -14.28
N ALA A 158 5.94 -8.93 -14.49
CA ALA A 158 6.95 -8.02 -15.02
C ALA A 158 6.55 -7.40 -16.37
N ASN A 159 5.92 -8.19 -17.25
CA ASN A 159 5.43 -7.70 -18.54
C ASN A 159 4.06 -7.01 -18.40
N ARG A 160 3.11 -7.66 -17.71
CA ARG A 160 1.73 -7.20 -17.58
C ARG A 160 1.58 -5.93 -16.75
N TYR A 161 2.46 -5.73 -15.78
CA TYR A 161 2.45 -4.60 -14.86
C TYR A 161 3.82 -3.90 -14.86
N SER A 162 4.42 -3.78 -16.04
CA SER A 162 5.60 -2.94 -16.24
C SER A 162 5.34 -1.50 -15.78
N PRO A 163 6.37 -0.71 -15.44
CA PRO A 163 6.19 0.69 -15.04
C PRO A 163 5.37 1.52 -16.04
N GLN A 164 5.57 1.29 -17.34
CA GLN A 164 4.84 1.96 -18.41
C GLN A 164 3.37 1.55 -18.41
N GLU A 165 3.09 0.27 -18.21
CA GLU A 165 1.73 -0.24 -18.19
C GLU A 165 0.97 0.20 -16.95
N LEU A 166 1.61 0.17 -15.77
CA LEU A 166 1.04 0.71 -14.54
C LEU A 166 0.62 2.18 -14.72
N ASN A 167 1.47 3.02 -15.29
CA ASN A 167 1.10 4.41 -15.57
C ASN A 167 -0.10 4.53 -16.52
N ARG A 168 -0.29 3.58 -17.44
CA ARG A 168 -1.41 3.54 -18.39
C ARG A 168 -2.72 3.14 -17.72
N ILE A 169 -2.67 2.17 -16.80
CA ILE A 169 -3.86 1.61 -16.15
C ILE A 169 -4.21 2.30 -14.83
N GLN A 170 -3.33 3.16 -14.29
CA GLN A 170 -3.64 3.92 -13.09
C GLN A 170 -4.79 4.90 -13.37
N LYS A 171 -5.85 4.81 -12.56
CA LYS A 171 -6.98 5.72 -12.63
C LYS A 171 -6.58 7.09 -12.10
N PRO A 172 -7.11 8.19 -12.68
CA PRO A 172 -6.98 9.50 -12.07
C PRO A 172 -7.54 9.46 -10.65
N ALA A 173 -6.93 10.21 -9.72
CA ALA A 173 -7.36 10.28 -8.31
C ALA A 173 -8.82 10.78 -8.12
N PHE A 174 -9.46 11.25 -9.20
CA PHE A 174 -10.88 11.59 -9.25
C PHE A 174 -11.47 11.22 -10.62
N GLN A 175 -12.60 10.52 -10.62
CA GLN A 175 -13.42 10.30 -11.80
C GLN A 175 -14.65 11.20 -11.74
N ASP A 176 -14.71 12.23 -12.59
CA ASP A 176 -15.92 13.04 -12.71
C ASP A 176 -16.97 12.32 -13.55
N ILE A 177 -17.59 11.29 -12.99
CA ILE A 177 -18.58 10.48 -13.72
C ILE A 177 -19.79 11.31 -14.19
N ASN A 178 -20.05 12.47 -13.56
CA ASN A 178 -21.25 13.28 -13.78
C ASN A 178 -20.98 14.76 -14.13
N GLY A 179 -19.72 15.19 -14.26
CA GLY A 179 -19.39 16.61 -14.49
C GLY A 179 -19.64 17.52 -13.28
N ASN A 180 -19.69 16.95 -12.07
CA ASN A 180 -20.13 17.61 -10.83
C ASN A 180 -18.95 18.08 -9.95
N LEU A 181 -17.71 17.99 -10.42
CA LEU A 181 -16.60 18.66 -9.74
C LEU A 181 -16.80 20.17 -9.81
N GLY A 182 -17.02 20.78 -8.64
CA GLY A 182 -16.71 22.18 -8.47
C GLY A 182 -15.23 22.43 -8.81
N ARG A 183 -14.91 23.61 -9.35
CA ARG A 183 -13.52 24.00 -9.55
C ARG A 183 -12.94 24.55 -8.23
N PRO A 184 -11.64 24.36 -7.96
CA PRO A 184 -10.99 25.07 -6.87
C PRO A 184 -11.15 26.60 -7.01
N LEU A 185 -11.45 27.28 -5.90
CA LEU A 185 -11.41 28.73 -5.82
C LEU A 185 -9.95 29.23 -5.85
N THR A 186 -9.73 30.35 -6.51
CA THR A 186 -8.41 31.01 -6.55
C THR A 186 -8.27 32.05 -5.45
N MET A 187 -7.01 32.36 -5.08
CA MET A 187 -6.73 33.38 -4.06
C MET A 187 -7.17 34.79 -4.47
N GLU A 188 -7.22 35.08 -5.77
CA GLU A 188 -7.70 36.38 -6.26
C GLU A 188 -9.22 36.51 -6.10
N GLU A 189 -9.98 35.41 -6.26
CA GLU A 189 -11.44 35.40 -6.10
C GLU A 189 -11.91 35.62 -4.65
N VAL A 190 -11.06 35.29 -3.68
CA VAL A 190 -11.37 35.49 -2.24
C VAL A 190 -10.71 36.73 -1.67
N LYS A 191 -9.96 37.48 -2.49
CA LYS A 191 -9.20 38.65 -2.06
C LYS A 191 -10.15 39.78 -1.64
N GLY A 192 -9.95 40.28 -0.43
CA GLY A 192 -10.78 41.36 0.12
C GLY A 192 -12.14 40.91 0.67
N LEU A 193 -12.47 39.61 0.61
CA LEU A 193 -13.67 39.06 1.24
C LEU A 193 -13.46 38.82 2.74
N GLY A 194 -14.53 39.00 3.51
CA GLY A 194 -14.57 38.61 4.92
C GLY A 194 -14.68 37.10 5.10
N ALA A 195 -14.31 36.61 6.29
CA ALA A 195 -14.28 35.17 6.60
C ALA A 195 -15.61 34.44 6.27
N ASN A 196 -16.76 35.05 6.60
CA ASN A 196 -18.07 34.45 6.33
C ASN A 196 -18.39 34.33 4.84
N GLU A 197 -17.92 35.27 4.02
CA GLU A 197 -18.11 35.27 2.57
C GLU A 197 -17.24 34.18 1.93
N VAL A 198 -15.99 34.05 2.39
CA VAL A 198 -15.08 32.99 1.96
C VAL A 198 -15.64 31.61 2.33
N ILE A 199 -16.12 31.41 3.56
CA ILE A 199 -16.74 30.15 4.00
C ILE A 199 -17.93 29.81 3.11
N LYS A 200 -18.82 30.79 2.87
CA LYS A 200 -19.99 30.57 2.00
C LYS A 200 -19.60 30.19 0.57
N LEU A 201 -18.60 30.84 0.00
CA LEU A 201 -18.10 30.50 -1.34
C LEU A 201 -17.48 29.10 -1.39
N ILE A 202 -16.72 28.71 -0.38
CA ILE A 202 -16.16 27.35 -0.26
C ILE A 202 -17.29 26.32 -0.17
N SER A 203 -18.29 26.55 0.69
CA SER A 203 -19.41 25.61 0.85
C SER A 203 -20.24 25.43 -0.43
N LEU A 204 -20.35 26.47 -1.26
CA LEU A 204 -21.06 26.41 -2.54
C LEU A 204 -20.22 25.78 -3.68
N ASN A 205 -18.89 25.87 -3.61
CA ASN A 205 -17.98 25.28 -4.60
C ASN A 205 -17.44 23.90 -4.19
N ALA A 206 -17.72 23.44 -2.97
CA ALA A 206 -17.36 22.10 -2.54
C ALA A 206 -18.06 21.08 -3.45
N PRO A 207 -17.35 20.06 -3.96
CA PRO A 207 -17.94 19.05 -4.83
C PRO A 207 -19.17 18.42 -4.17
N ILE A 208 -20.30 18.42 -4.87
CA ILE A 208 -21.56 17.89 -4.36
C ILE A 208 -21.45 16.37 -4.27
N LYS A 209 -21.61 15.85 -3.05
CA LYS A 209 -21.98 14.50 -2.61
C LYS A 209 -21.70 13.34 -3.60
N CYS A 210 -20.88 12.40 -3.15
CA CYS A 210 -20.84 11.03 -3.67
C CYS A 210 -22.27 10.50 -3.89
N GLY A 211 -22.60 10.16 -5.14
CA GLY A 211 -23.94 9.75 -5.57
C GLY A 211 -24.39 8.37 -5.08
N TRP A 212 -23.66 7.75 -4.14
CA TRP A 212 -23.93 6.39 -3.69
C TRP A 212 -24.66 6.31 -2.34
N CYS A 213 -24.52 7.31 -1.45
CA CYS A 213 -25.09 7.21 -0.09
C CYS A 213 -25.92 8.42 0.39
N GLY A 214 -25.96 9.54 -0.34
CA GLY A 214 -26.74 10.73 0.06
C GLY A 214 -26.25 11.46 1.33
N THR A 215 -25.26 10.92 2.02
CA THR A 215 -24.54 11.53 3.14
C THR A 215 -23.14 11.99 2.73
N ASN A 216 -22.57 12.91 3.52
CA ASN A 216 -21.23 13.46 3.32
C ASN A 216 -20.19 12.39 3.73
N CYS A 217 -20.10 11.29 2.98
CA CYS A 217 -18.98 10.37 3.12
C CYS A 217 -17.78 11.06 2.47
N GLY A 218 -16.80 11.50 3.27
CA GLY A 218 -15.52 11.92 2.71
C GLY A 218 -15.00 10.76 1.85
N SER A 219 -14.76 10.99 0.56
CA SER A 219 -14.42 9.94 -0.42
C SER A 219 -13.07 9.24 -0.19
N TYR A 220 -12.41 9.51 0.94
CA TYR A 220 -11.04 9.10 1.22
C TYR A 220 -10.94 8.47 2.60
N SER A 221 -10.63 9.25 3.64
CA SER A 221 -10.39 8.72 5.00
C SER A 221 -11.14 9.56 6.03
N SER A 222 -11.64 8.90 7.07
CA SER A 222 -12.13 9.57 8.28
C SER A 222 -10.95 9.75 9.24
N CYS A 223 -10.73 10.96 9.76
CA CYS A 223 -9.61 11.24 10.65
C CYS A 223 -9.96 11.11 12.15
N ASN A 224 -11.21 10.77 12.50
CA ASN A 224 -11.72 10.75 13.88
C ASN A 224 -12.56 9.50 14.20
N SER A 225 -12.10 8.31 13.78
CA SER A 225 -12.79 7.03 14.04
C SER A 225 -12.23 6.37 15.30
N ASP A 226 -12.94 6.49 16.42
CA ASP A 226 -12.85 5.52 17.51
C ASP A 226 -13.68 4.29 17.09
N SER A 227 -13.10 3.09 17.06
CA SER A 227 -13.81 1.83 16.73
C SER A 227 -14.80 1.37 17.82
N SER A 228 -15.26 2.29 18.67
CA SER A 228 -16.22 2.03 19.74
C SER A 228 -17.23 3.17 19.91
N THR A 229 -17.87 3.62 18.83
CA THR A 229 -19.25 4.18 18.90
C THR A 229 -19.76 4.49 17.50
N GLN A 230 -20.75 3.72 17.04
CA GLN A 230 -21.85 4.34 16.29
C GLN A 230 -22.78 4.92 17.35
N PRO A 231 -22.83 6.25 17.58
CA PRO A 231 -23.95 6.79 18.32
C PRO A 231 -25.14 6.78 17.36
N SER A 232 -26.17 6.04 17.74
CA SER A 232 -27.54 6.33 17.33
C SER A 232 -27.76 7.83 17.41
N ASN A 233 -27.99 8.45 16.26
CA ASN A 233 -28.35 9.83 16.03
C ASN A 233 -29.11 10.46 17.23
N PRO A 234 -28.60 11.55 17.81
CA PRO A 234 -29.47 12.57 18.36
C PRO A 234 -29.09 13.92 17.77
N SER A 235 -30.03 14.50 17.03
CA SER A 235 -30.29 15.95 16.98
C SER A 235 -29.13 16.84 17.46
N CYS A 236 -28.30 17.30 16.53
CA CYS A 236 -27.40 18.42 16.79
C CYS A 236 -28.29 19.64 17.11
N GLY A 237 -28.38 19.94 18.40
CA GLY A 237 -29.15 21.04 18.93
C GLY A 237 -28.64 22.36 18.38
N ALA A 238 -29.57 23.16 17.87
CA ALA A 238 -29.38 24.58 17.68
C ALA A 238 -29.18 25.23 19.06
N SER A 239 -28.10 25.99 19.19
CA SER A 239 -27.98 27.14 20.08
C SER A 239 -26.99 28.11 19.46
#